data_AF-A0A420M517-F1
#
_entry.id   AF-A0A420M517-F1
#
_cell.length_a   1.000
_cell.length_b   1.000
_cell.length_c   1.000
_cell.angle_alpha   90.00
_cell.angle_beta   90.00
_cell.angle_gamma   90.00
#
_symmetry.space_group_name_H-M   'P 1'
#
loop_
_entity.id
_entity.type
_entity.pdbx_description
1 polymer ?
#
loop_
_entity_poly.entity_id
_entity_poly.type
_entity_poly.pdbx_seq_one_letter_code
_entity_poly.pdbx_strand_id
1 'polypeptide(L)'
;FGWYDPQRAHLETTDNRQRWAQDKAALLEVVPDITLLFEIEGIPVLDELARGVKYMFETQEVPVWLCFAVQNYLDTLRFFGPNITKVLAEFHRFNEITADLLDRANLADYHQNDAKKDLEDMRKMVTVKLNGVDIFTASRMALNRSSRNDRASRSSSFLLHNPLFCGLWIHYARVLLHQTGVRYAAKPGAVLHAVQLYTAVRQQQQQQQEEEEEEEEEEEEEHLAPVPEWPDLDRLVAMQGLQAFFVGTEPPASLQAHFKNYCMSRGVSPANWLAAANRRKGK
;
A
#
# COMPACT_ATOMS: atom_id res chain seq x y z
N PHE A 1 34.73 -10.13 -13.51
CA PHE A 1 33.64 -9.44 -14.21
C PHE A 1 33.46 -8.10 -13.50
N GLY A 2 33.45 -6.98 -14.23
CA GLY A 2 33.26 -5.67 -13.61
C GLY A 2 31.86 -5.51 -13.04
N TRP A 3 31.61 -4.38 -12.37
CA TRP A 3 30.29 -4.04 -11.84
C TRP A 3 29.66 -2.93 -12.68
N TYR A 4 28.34 -2.94 -12.77
CA TYR A 4 27.61 -1.83 -13.35
C TYR A 4 27.77 -0.60 -12.46
N ASP A 5 28.18 0.51 -13.07
CA ASP A 5 28.34 1.79 -12.37
C ASP A 5 27.35 2.84 -12.95
N PRO A 6 26.22 3.10 -12.28
CA PRO A 6 25.23 4.08 -12.74
C PRO A 6 25.80 5.51 -12.83
N GLN A 7 26.88 5.82 -12.09
CA GLN A 7 27.54 7.13 -12.15
C GLN A 7 28.34 7.34 -13.43
N ARG A 8 28.68 6.26 -14.14
CA ARG A 8 29.50 6.33 -15.37
C ARG A 8 28.73 5.91 -16.61
N ALA A 9 27.77 4.99 -16.47
CA ALA A 9 27.03 4.42 -17.59
C ALA A 9 26.18 5.45 -18.37
N HIS A 10 25.74 6.53 -17.72
CA HIS A 10 24.94 7.57 -18.36
C HIS A 10 25.76 8.56 -19.21
N LEU A 11 27.08 8.60 -19.05
CA LEU A 11 27.94 9.58 -19.73
C LEU A 11 28.06 9.24 -21.23
N GLU A 12 27.66 10.17 -22.09
CA GLU A 12 27.67 10.02 -23.56
C GLU A 12 29.07 9.86 -24.18
N THR A 13 30.12 10.12 -23.42
CA THR A 13 31.51 10.12 -23.89
C THR A 13 32.22 8.77 -23.80
N THR A 14 31.48 7.68 -23.51
CA THR A 14 32.06 6.34 -23.35
C THR A 14 32.39 5.69 -24.70
N ASP A 15 33.61 5.18 -24.84
CA ASP A 15 34.02 4.35 -26.00
C ASP A 15 33.08 3.14 -26.13
N ASN A 16 32.81 2.69 -27.36
CA ASN A 16 31.90 1.57 -27.64
C ASN A 16 32.27 0.30 -26.86
N ARG A 17 33.57 0.06 -26.62
CA ARG A 17 34.04 -1.06 -25.79
C ARG A 17 33.70 -0.89 -24.31
N GLN A 18 33.78 0.34 -23.80
CA GLN A 18 33.41 0.65 -22.42
C GLN A 18 31.89 0.52 -22.22
N ARG A 19 31.10 1.00 -23.18
CA ARG A 19 29.64 0.83 -23.19
C ARG A 19 29.26 -0.65 -23.16
N TRP A 20 29.81 -1.45 -24.06
CA TRP A 20 29.61 -2.90 -24.06
C TRP A 20 29.98 -3.57 -22.74
N ALA A 21 31.09 -3.16 -22.11
CA ALA A 21 31.51 -3.70 -20.82
C ALA A 21 30.53 -3.36 -19.69
N GLN A 22 29.94 -2.16 -19.70
CA GLN A 22 28.91 -1.74 -18.74
C GLN A 22 27.59 -2.49 -18.95
N ASP A 23 27.11 -2.58 -20.20
CA ASP A 23 25.87 -3.30 -20.52
C ASP A 23 25.98 -4.78 -20.14
N LYS A 24 27.12 -5.40 -20.46
CA LYS A 24 27.42 -6.78 -20.07
C LYS A 24 27.44 -6.94 -18.54
N ALA A 25 28.03 -5.99 -17.81
CA ALA A 25 28.04 -6.03 -16.34
C ALA A 25 26.62 -5.93 -15.77
N ALA A 26 25.80 -5.01 -16.28
CA ALA A 26 24.41 -4.84 -15.85
C ALA A 26 23.57 -6.11 -16.04
N LEU A 27 23.74 -6.79 -17.18
CA LEU A 27 23.04 -8.05 -17.45
C LEU A 27 23.55 -9.20 -16.57
N LEU A 28 24.87 -9.34 -16.41
CA LEU A 28 25.44 -10.41 -15.59
C LEU A 28 25.13 -10.23 -14.09
N GLU A 29 24.87 -9.01 -13.64
CA GLU A 29 24.43 -8.75 -12.26
C GLU A 29 22.96 -9.15 -12.03
N VAL A 30 22.07 -8.89 -12.99
CA VAL A 30 20.61 -9.08 -12.79
C VAL A 30 20.16 -10.51 -13.11
N VAL A 31 20.78 -11.20 -14.06
CA VAL A 31 20.35 -12.54 -14.49
C VAL A 31 20.30 -13.56 -13.34
N PRO A 32 21.30 -13.66 -12.44
CA PRO A 32 21.21 -14.55 -11.28
C PRO A 32 20.03 -14.20 -10.35
N ASP A 33 19.73 -12.92 -10.17
CA ASP A 33 18.59 -12.50 -9.35
C ASP A 33 17.25 -12.78 -10.03
N ILE A 34 17.19 -12.74 -11.35
CA ILE A 34 16.02 -13.21 -12.11
C ILE A 34 15.83 -14.71 -11.92
N THR A 35 16.89 -15.52 -11.90
CA THR A 35 16.72 -16.95 -11.59
C THR A 35 16.20 -17.16 -10.17
N LEU A 36 16.66 -16.34 -9.22
CA LEU A 36 16.16 -16.34 -7.85
C LEU A 36 14.68 -15.93 -7.76
N LEU A 37 14.27 -14.95 -8.57
CA LEU A 37 12.89 -14.47 -8.64
C LEU A 37 11.88 -15.61 -8.86
N PHE A 38 12.24 -16.64 -9.62
CA PHE A 38 11.36 -17.79 -9.89
C PHE A 38 11.25 -18.79 -8.73
N GLU A 39 12.17 -18.72 -7.77
CA GLU A 39 12.18 -19.57 -6.58
C GLU A 39 11.51 -18.89 -5.37
N ILE A 40 11.30 -17.57 -5.43
CA ILE A 40 10.66 -16.83 -4.33
C ILE A 40 9.14 -16.91 -4.47
N GLU A 41 8.48 -17.50 -3.47
CA GLU A 41 7.03 -17.47 -3.35
C GLU A 41 6.51 -16.07 -2.99
N GLY A 42 5.30 -15.74 -3.44
CA GLY A 42 4.62 -14.50 -3.08
C GLY A 42 5.04 -13.27 -3.89
N ILE A 43 5.84 -13.43 -4.95
CA ILE A 43 6.11 -12.37 -5.92
C ILE A 43 4.94 -12.25 -6.91
N PRO A 44 4.21 -11.11 -6.95
CA PRO A 44 2.99 -10.98 -7.73
C PRO A 44 3.23 -10.58 -9.19
N VAL A 45 4.44 -10.14 -9.54
CA VAL A 45 4.73 -9.53 -10.84
C VAL A 45 5.97 -10.11 -11.48
N LEU A 46 5.97 -10.16 -12.82
CA LEU A 46 7.12 -10.51 -13.64
C LEU A 46 7.18 -9.52 -14.81
N ASP A 47 8.30 -8.80 -14.90
CA ASP A 47 8.58 -7.94 -16.06
C ASP A 47 8.96 -8.78 -17.30
N GLU A 48 8.97 -8.15 -18.48
CA GLU A 48 9.32 -8.83 -19.73
C GLU A 48 10.76 -9.33 -19.76
N LEU A 49 11.71 -8.64 -19.11
CA LEU A 49 13.09 -9.13 -19.07
C LEU A 49 13.17 -10.45 -18.30
N ALA A 50 12.57 -10.51 -17.11
CA ALA A 50 12.48 -11.71 -16.31
C ALA A 50 11.77 -12.83 -17.07
N ARG A 51 10.60 -12.56 -17.66
CA ARG A 51 9.87 -13.55 -18.46
C ARG A 51 10.71 -14.11 -19.61
N GLY A 52 11.47 -13.25 -20.29
CA GLY A 52 12.30 -13.67 -21.43
C GLY A 52 13.52 -14.47 -21.00
N VAL A 53 14.17 -14.08 -19.90
CA VAL A 53 15.27 -14.85 -19.32
C VAL A 53 14.78 -16.24 -18.88
N LYS A 54 13.59 -16.33 -18.26
CA LYS A 54 12.97 -17.62 -17.93
C LYS A 54 12.82 -18.49 -19.17
N TYR A 55 12.18 -17.95 -20.20
CA TYR A 55 11.95 -18.63 -21.46
C TYR A 55 13.26 -19.12 -22.09
N MET A 56 14.31 -18.28 -22.07
CA MET A 56 15.62 -18.63 -22.59
C MET A 56 16.26 -19.80 -21.83
N PHE A 57 16.13 -19.85 -20.51
CA PHE A 57 16.63 -20.99 -19.72
C PHE A 57 15.83 -22.28 -19.96
N GLU A 58 14.52 -22.18 -20.13
CA GLU A 58 13.63 -23.34 -20.35
C GLU A 58 13.76 -23.93 -21.76
N THR A 59 13.89 -23.08 -22.78
CA THR A 59 13.87 -23.49 -24.20
C THR A 59 15.24 -23.54 -24.85
N GLN A 60 16.25 -22.92 -24.22
CA GLN A 60 17.57 -22.67 -24.82
C GLN A 60 17.53 -21.78 -26.08
N GLU A 61 16.41 -21.09 -26.34
CA GLU A 61 16.25 -20.16 -27.45
C GLU A 61 16.19 -18.72 -26.94
N VAL A 62 16.73 -17.77 -27.72
CA VAL A 62 16.64 -16.33 -27.42
C VAL A 62 15.50 -15.75 -28.25
N PRO A 63 14.32 -15.47 -27.66
CA PRO A 63 13.22 -14.94 -28.44
C PRO A 63 13.47 -13.48 -28.80
N VAL A 64 12.97 -13.05 -29.96
CA VAL A 64 13.18 -11.68 -30.47
C VAL A 64 12.71 -10.61 -29.47
N TRP A 65 11.61 -10.85 -28.77
CA TRP A 65 11.08 -9.92 -27.77
C TRP A 65 11.98 -9.79 -26.53
N LEU A 66 12.79 -10.79 -26.17
CA LEU A 66 13.79 -10.67 -25.10
C LEU A 66 14.88 -9.68 -25.48
N CYS A 67 15.31 -9.64 -26.75
CA CYS A 67 16.27 -8.63 -27.21
C CYS A 67 15.73 -7.20 -26.99
N PHE A 68 14.44 -6.99 -27.27
CA PHE A 68 13.78 -5.72 -26.98
C PHE A 68 13.66 -5.44 -25.48
N ALA A 69 13.32 -6.44 -24.66
CA ALA A 69 13.25 -6.28 -23.21
C ALA A 69 14.62 -5.92 -22.60
N VAL A 70 15.69 -6.56 -23.06
CA VAL A 70 17.08 -6.25 -22.70
C VAL A 70 17.44 -4.81 -23.07
N GLN A 71 17.10 -4.37 -24.28
CA GLN A 71 17.35 -2.99 -24.72
C GLN A 71 16.60 -1.98 -23.83
N ASN A 72 15.31 -2.22 -23.57
CA ASN A 72 14.53 -1.36 -22.67
C ASN A 72 15.12 -1.30 -21.26
N TYR A 73 15.57 -2.42 -20.72
CA TYR A 73 16.22 -2.47 -19.41
C TYR A 73 17.50 -1.63 -19.37
N LEU A 74 18.39 -1.81 -20.35
CA LEU A 74 19.65 -1.07 -20.44
C LEU A 74 19.42 0.44 -20.65
N ASP A 75 18.51 0.81 -21.55
CA ASP A 75 18.15 2.21 -21.78
C ASP A 75 17.53 2.85 -20.55
N THR A 76 16.69 2.12 -19.82
CA THR A 76 16.10 2.60 -18.56
C THR A 76 17.18 2.84 -17.51
N LEU A 77 18.10 1.89 -17.34
CA LEU A 77 19.22 2.02 -16.41
C LEU A 77 20.10 3.23 -16.74
N ARG A 78 20.36 3.45 -18.03
CA ARG A 78 21.15 4.58 -18.51
C ARG A 78 20.43 5.91 -18.31
N PHE A 79 19.13 5.94 -18.63
CA PHE A 79 18.27 7.12 -18.48
C PHE A 79 18.21 7.59 -17.02
N PHE A 80 17.99 6.67 -16.08
CA PHE A 80 17.99 7.02 -14.66
C PHE A 80 19.39 7.37 -14.16
N GLY A 81 20.43 6.64 -14.58
CA GLY A 81 21.81 6.89 -14.19
C GLY A 81 21.95 7.05 -12.67
N PRO A 82 22.51 8.16 -12.17
CA PRO A 82 22.65 8.41 -10.73
C PRO A 82 21.33 8.46 -9.96
N ASN A 83 20.21 8.75 -10.63
CA ASN A 83 18.88 8.85 -10.01
C ASN A 83 18.24 7.48 -9.75
N ILE A 84 18.86 6.38 -10.14
CA ILE A 84 18.30 5.03 -9.95
C ILE A 84 18.01 4.72 -8.47
N THR A 85 18.80 5.27 -7.55
CA THR A 85 18.59 5.15 -6.09
C THR A 85 17.27 5.75 -5.62
N LYS A 86 16.76 6.78 -6.31
CA LYS A 86 15.46 7.39 -6.00
C LYS A 86 14.31 6.43 -6.29
N VAL A 87 14.43 5.61 -7.35
CA VAL A 87 13.41 4.63 -7.70
C VAL A 87 13.30 3.56 -6.61
N LEU A 88 14.43 3.08 -6.10
CA LEU A 88 14.44 2.14 -4.98
C LEU A 88 13.85 2.75 -3.70
N ALA A 89 14.20 4.01 -3.41
CA ALA A 89 13.64 4.72 -2.26
C ALA A 89 12.12 4.87 -2.35
N GLU A 90 11.59 5.22 -3.53
CA GLU A 90 10.15 5.32 -3.79
C GLU A 90 9.46 3.96 -3.63
N PHE A 91 10.08 2.88 -4.13
CA PHE A 91 9.59 1.52 -3.95
C PHE A 91 9.47 1.13 -2.47
N HIS A 92 10.52 1.37 -1.67
CA HIS A 92 10.46 1.09 -0.24
C HIS A 92 9.42 1.96 0.47
N ARG A 93 9.41 3.27 0.19
CA ARG A 93 8.45 4.21 0.77
C ARG A 93 7.00 3.78 0.50
N PHE A 94 6.69 3.41 -0.73
CA PHE A 94 5.35 2.95 -1.09
C PHE A 94 4.94 1.70 -0.30
N ASN A 95 5.81 0.70 -0.25
CA ASN A 95 5.53 -0.55 0.47
C ASN A 95 5.41 -0.32 1.98
N GLU A 96 6.25 0.55 2.58
CA GLU A 96 6.19 0.90 4.01
C GLU A 96 4.89 1.65 4.37
N ILE A 97 4.49 2.64 3.56
CA ILE A 97 3.21 3.35 3.75
C ILE A 97 2.03 2.38 3.61
N THR A 98 2.08 1.48 2.62
CA THR A 98 1.02 0.50 2.40
C THR A 98 0.95 -0.50 3.54
N ALA A 99 2.08 -0.97 4.06
CA ALA A 99 2.13 -1.86 5.21
C ALA A 99 1.51 -1.23 6.46
N ASP A 100 1.85 0.03 6.76
CA ASP A 100 1.28 0.78 7.89
C ASP A 100 -0.24 0.99 7.74
N LEU A 101 -0.70 1.33 6.52
CA LEU A 101 -2.12 1.43 6.22
C LEU A 101 -2.86 0.11 6.48
N LEU A 102 -2.30 -1.01 6.02
CA LEU A 102 -2.89 -2.34 6.21
C LEU A 102 -2.90 -2.77 7.67
N ASP A 103 -1.86 -2.41 8.44
CA ASP A 103 -1.82 -2.67 9.89
C ASP A 103 -2.92 -1.91 10.63
N ARG A 104 -3.11 -0.63 10.32
CA ARG A 104 -4.21 0.17 10.87
C ARG A 104 -5.58 -0.39 10.48
N ALA A 105 -5.75 -0.80 9.23
CA ALA A 105 -7.00 -1.41 8.77
C ALA A 105 -7.30 -2.75 9.48
N ASN A 106 -6.28 -3.59 9.68
CA ASN A 106 -6.42 -4.88 10.37
C ASN A 106 -6.75 -4.73 11.87
N LEU A 107 -6.26 -3.66 12.52
CA LEU A 107 -6.63 -3.32 13.90
C LEU A 107 -8.07 -2.84 14.02
N ALA A 108 -8.57 -2.10 13.02
CA ALA A 108 -9.92 -1.55 13.02
C ALA A 108 -11.01 -2.60 12.78
N ASP A 109 -10.76 -3.64 11.97
CA ASP A 109 -11.74 -4.70 11.68
C ASP A 109 -11.47 -5.98 12.49
N TYR A 110 -12.17 -6.12 13.62
CA TYR A 110 -12.10 -7.32 14.47
C TYR A 110 -12.79 -8.53 13.83
N HIS A 111 -13.71 -8.34 12.88
CA HIS A 111 -14.50 -9.44 12.32
C HIS A 111 -13.67 -10.24 11.30
N GLN A 112 -13.56 -11.56 11.50
CA GLN A 112 -12.99 -12.47 10.51
C GLN A 112 -13.93 -12.55 9.29
N ASN A 113 -13.47 -12.03 8.16
CA ASN A 113 -14.17 -12.07 6.88
C ASN A 113 -13.16 -12.19 5.73
N ASP A 114 -13.62 -12.50 4.51
CA ASP A 114 -12.75 -12.71 3.35
C ASP A 114 -11.86 -11.49 3.04
N ALA A 115 -12.35 -10.28 3.25
CA ALA A 115 -11.54 -9.07 3.05
C ALA A 115 -10.37 -8.98 4.03
N LYS A 116 -10.50 -9.52 5.25
CA LYS A 116 -9.39 -9.57 6.22
C LYS A 116 -8.25 -10.46 5.72
N LYS A 117 -8.59 -11.61 5.12
CA LYS A 117 -7.59 -12.47 4.48
C LYS A 117 -6.89 -11.75 3.33
N ASP A 118 -7.65 -11.06 2.48
CA ASP A 118 -7.09 -10.26 1.38
C ASP A 118 -6.11 -9.18 1.91
N LEU A 119 -6.44 -8.51 3.02
CA LEU A 119 -5.57 -7.52 3.67
C LEU A 119 -4.31 -8.16 4.28
N GLU A 120 -4.43 -9.33 4.93
CA GLU A 120 -3.29 -10.06 5.49
C GLU A 120 -2.33 -10.57 4.39
N ASP A 121 -2.86 -11.10 3.30
CA ASP A 121 -2.05 -11.59 2.18
C ASP A 121 -1.38 -10.43 1.45
N MET A 122 -2.07 -9.31 1.28
CA MET A 122 -1.46 -8.07 0.76
C MET A 122 -0.37 -7.54 1.70
N ARG A 123 -0.58 -7.62 3.01
CA ARG A 123 0.40 -7.18 4.01
C ARG A 123 1.68 -8.00 3.92
N LYS A 124 1.56 -9.32 3.79
CA LYS A 124 2.72 -10.21 3.55
C LYS A 124 3.43 -9.83 2.25
N MET A 125 2.66 -9.60 1.18
CA MET A 125 3.22 -9.20 -0.12
C MET A 125 4.03 -7.90 0.00
N VAL A 126 3.47 -6.81 0.54
CA VAL A 126 4.20 -5.52 0.64
C VAL A 126 5.35 -5.54 1.66
N THR A 127 5.53 -6.63 2.41
CA THR A 127 6.67 -6.79 3.32
C THR A 127 7.93 -7.17 2.53
N VAL A 128 8.57 -6.15 1.97
CA VAL A 128 9.74 -6.29 1.09
C VAL A 128 11.09 -6.29 1.83
N LYS A 129 11.07 -6.19 3.16
CA LYS A 129 12.26 -6.29 4.03
C LYS A 129 12.05 -7.35 5.10
N LEU A 130 13.03 -8.22 5.29
CA LEU A 130 13.07 -9.22 6.35
C LEU A 130 14.32 -8.99 7.19
N ASN A 131 14.17 -8.77 8.50
CA ASN A 131 15.29 -8.50 9.42
C ASN A 131 16.22 -7.35 8.95
N GLY A 132 15.66 -6.31 8.34
CA GLY A 132 16.40 -5.13 7.87
C GLY A 132 17.08 -5.28 6.51
N VAL A 133 16.97 -6.43 5.84
CA VAL A 133 17.48 -6.66 4.47
C VAL A 133 16.34 -6.87 3.47
N ASP A 134 16.54 -6.50 2.21
CA ASP A 134 15.54 -6.72 1.17
C ASP A 134 15.32 -8.22 0.87
N ILE A 135 14.15 -8.58 0.32
CA ILE A 135 13.78 -9.96 0.05
C ILE A 135 14.76 -10.71 -0.87
N PHE A 136 15.42 -10.06 -1.82
CA PHE A 136 16.35 -10.72 -2.73
C PHE A 136 17.68 -11.00 -2.02
N THR A 137 18.17 -10.04 -1.24
CA THR A 137 19.32 -10.24 -0.35
C THR A 137 19.06 -11.34 0.66
N ALA A 138 17.89 -11.34 1.30
CA ALA A 138 17.49 -12.36 2.28
C ALA A 138 17.45 -13.75 1.64
N SER A 139 16.86 -13.87 0.45
CA SER A 139 16.76 -15.14 -0.29
C SER A 139 18.13 -15.65 -0.75
N ARG A 140 19.04 -14.78 -1.23
CA ARG A 140 20.44 -15.17 -1.50
C ARG A 140 21.14 -15.68 -0.24
N MET A 141 20.97 -15.00 0.88
CA MET A 141 21.56 -15.42 2.16
C MET A 141 21.03 -16.80 2.60
N ALA A 142 19.73 -17.06 2.41
CA ALA A 142 19.11 -18.34 2.75
C ALA A 142 19.66 -19.50 1.88
N LEU A 143 19.78 -19.28 0.57
CA LEU A 143 20.31 -20.29 -0.36
C LEU A 143 21.80 -20.56 -0.18
N ASN A 144 22.58 -19.54 0.22
CA ASN A 144 24.03 -19.66 0.41
C ASN A 144 24.45 -20.22 1.78
N ARG A 145 23.52 -20.58 2.68
CA ARG A 145 23.84 -21.14 4.02
C ARG A 145 24.71 -22.40 3.96
N SER A 146 24.73 -23.12 2.84
CA SER A 146 25.53 -24.32 2.62
C SER A 146 26.96 -24.05 2.13
N SER A 147 27.28 -22.81 1.73
CA SER A 147 28.57 -22.44 1.14
C SER A 147 29.48 -21.79 2.18
N ARG A 148 30.60 -22.45 2.51
CA ARG A 148 31.66 -21.95 3.42
C ARG A 148 32.42 -20.71 2.92
N ASN A 149 32.02 -20.13 1.79
CA ASN A 149 32.66 -18.94 1.25
C ASN A 149 31.99 -17.67 1.78
N ASP A 150 32.46 -17.23 2.96
CA ASP A 150 32.21 -15.92 3.59
C ASP A 150 32.72 -14.71 2.77
N ARG A 151 33.21 -14.94 1.55
CA ARG A 151 33.75 -13.89 0.69
C ARG A 151 32.61 -13.13 0.02
N ALA A 152 32.10 -12.16 0.78
CA ALA A 152 31.35 -11.01 0.31
C ALA A 152 30.03 -11.34 -0.39
N SER A 153 29.03 -11.79 0.38
CA SER A 153 27.63 -11.78 -0.08
C SER A 153 27.15 -10.32 -0.16
N ARG A 154 27.56 -9.61 -1.21
CA ARG A 154 27.02 -8.28 -1.54
C ARG A 154 25.50 -8.40 -1.64
N SER A 155 24.79 -7.41 -1.12
CA SER A 155 23.33 -7.31 -1.25
C SER A 155 22.92 -7.47 -2.71
N SER A 156 21.73 -8.04 -2.92
CA SER A 156 21.14 -8.04 -4.24
C SER A 156 20.98 -6.61 -4.73
N SER A 157 21.39 -6.40 -5.97
CA SER A 157 21.18 -5.12 -6.67
C SER A 157 19.94 -5.20 -7.57
N PHE A 158 19.14 -6.28 -7.48
CA PHE A 158 17.99 -6.50 -8.34
C PHE A 158 16.99 -5.35 -8.27
N LEU A 159 16.48 -5.02 -7.09
CA LEU A 159 15.53 -3.93 -6.92
C LEU A 159 16.12 -2.57 -7.30
N LEU A 160 17.41 -2.37 -7.05
CA LEU A 160 18.11 -1.14 -7.42
C LEU A 160 18.21 -1.01 -8.93
N HIS A 161 18.62 -2.06 -9.64
CA HIS A 161 18.87 -2.01 -11.08
C HIS A 161 17.65 -2.40 -11.93
N ASN A 162 16.53 -2.81 -11.33
CA ASN A 162 15.31 -3.17 -12.05
C ASN A 162 14.12 -2.24 -11.68
N PRO A 163 14.14 -0.99 -12.17
CA PRO A 163 13.08 -0.01 -11.89
C PRO A 163 11.74 -0.40 -12.55
N LEU A 164 11.76 -1.14 -13.66
CA LEU A 164 10.55 -1.65 -14.32
C LEU A 164 9.81 -2.64 -13.41
N PHE A 165 10.54 -3.59 -12.81
CA PHE A 165 9.99 -4.49 -11.80
C PHE A 165 9.37 -3.74 -10.63
N CYS A 166 10.11 -2.77 -10.05
CA CYS A 166 9.63 -1.94 -8.94
C CYS A 166 8.34 -1.19 -9.31
N GLY A 167 8.28 -0.60 -10.50
CA GLY A 167 7.09 0.09 -11.00
C GLY A 167 5.88 -0.84 -11.19
N LEU A 168 6.08 -2.01 -11.79
CA LEU A 168 5.03 -3.02 -11.97
C LEU A 168 4.49 -3.51 -10.64
N TRP A 169 5.36 -3.74 -9.65
CA TRP A 169 4.97 -4.13 -8.31
C TRP A 169 4.09 -3.07 -7.64
N ILE A 170 4.52 -1.81 -7.66
CA ILE A 170 3.76 -0.69 -7.10
C ILE A 170 2.38 -0.61 -7.77
N HIS A 171 2.35 -0.74 -9.10
CA HIS A 171 1.11 -0.71 -9.85
C HIS A 171 0.16 -1.86 -9.44
N TYR A 172 0.68 -3.09 -9.38
CA TYR A 172 -0.09 -4.25 -8.93
C TYR A 172 -0.66 -4.07 -7.52
N ALA A 173 0.18 -3.64 -6.58
CA ALA A 173 -0.22 -3.39 -5.20
C ALA A 173 -1.31 -2.30 -5.10
N ARG A 174 -1.21 -1.23 -5.89
CA ARG A 174 -2.25 -0.17 -5.96
C ARG A 174 -3.58 -0.71 -6.48
N VAL A 175 -3.56 -1.48 -7.57
CA VAL A 175 -4.78 -2.08 -8.13
C VAL A 175 -5.42 -3.01 -7.11
N LEU A 176 -4.62 -3.85 -6.45
CA LEU A 176 -5.13 -4.77 -5.44
C LEU A 176 -5.68 -4.04 -4.21
N LEU A 177 -5.00 -2.98 -3.74
CA LEU A 177 -5.47 -2.12 -2.65
C LEU A 177 -6.81 -1.48 -3.00
N HIS A 178 -6.95 -0.96 -4.23
CA HIS A 178 -8.20 -0.35 -4.67
C HIS A 178 -9.33 -1.38 -4.76
N GLN A 179 -9.10 -2.54 -5.38
CA GLN A 179 -10.09 -3.60 -5.49
C GLN A 179 -10.53 -4.12 -4.11
N THR A 180 -9.58 -4.36 -3.20
CA THR A 180 -9.85 -4.82 -1.84
C THR A 180 -10.59 -3.74 -1.04
N GLY A 181 -10.19 -2.48 -1.17
CA GLY A 181 -10.85 -1.34 -0.55
C GLY A 181 -12.30 -1.17 -0.99
N VAL A 182 -12.60 -1.32 -2.28
CA VAL A 182 -13.97 -1.29 -2.81
C VAL A 182 -14.81 -2.43 -2.22
N ARG A 183 -14.29 -3.66 -2.19
CA ARG A 183 -15.00 -4.80 -1.57
C ARG A 183 -15.24 -4.57 -0.07
N TYR A 184 -14.25 -4.01 0.62
CA TYR A 184 -14.36 -3.67 2.04
C TYR A 184 -15.43 -2.61 2.27
N ALA A 185 -15.45 -1.54 1.47
CA ALA A 185 -16.43 -0.47 1.53
C ALA A 185 -17.85 -0.93 1.14
N ALA A 186 -17.97 -1.87 0.20
CA ALA A 186 -19.25 -2.43 -0.24
C ALA A 186 -19.93 -3.30 0.82
N LYS A 187 -19.25 -3.65 1.92
CA LYS A 187 -19.89 -4.38 3.02
C LYS A 187 -21.02 -3.54 3.63
N PRO A 188 -22.20 -4.13 3.86
CA PRO A 188 -23.29 -3.44 4.55
C PRO A 188 -22.80 -2.85 5.87
N GLY A 189 -23.02 -1.55 6.05
CA GLY A 189 -22.65 -0.84 7.28
C GLY A 189 -21.31 -0.12 7.26
N ALA A 190 -20.30 -0.54 6.49
CA ALA A 190 -18.95 0.04 6.58
C ALA A 190 -18.93 1.53 6.20
N VAL A 191 -19.35 1.85 4.98
CA VAL A 191 -19.49 3.23 4.51
C VAL A 191 -20.61 3.96 5.25
N LEU A 192 -21.73 3.26 5.51
CA LEU A 192 -22.88 3.82 6.22
C LEU A 192 -22.48 4.42 7.57
N HIS A 193 -21.79 3.65 8.41
CA HIS A 193 -21.38 4.08 9.73
C HIS A 193 -20.30 5.15 9.68
N ALA A 194 -19.40 5.11 8.68
CA ALA A 194 -18.43 6.16 8.46
C ALA A 194 -19.10 7.50 8.14
N VAL A 195 -20.11 7.51 7.26
CA VAL A 195 -20.90 8.71 6.94
C VAL A 195 -21.64 9.22 8.17
N GLN A 196 -22.37 8.35 8.88
CA GLN A 196 -23.13 8.74 10.08
C GLN A 196 -22.22 9.34 11.16
N LEU A 197 -21.04 8.76 11.39
CA LEU A 197 -20.07 9.29 12.34
C LEU A 197 -19.51 10.63 11.87
N TYR A 198 -19.06 10.73 10.61
CA TYR A 198 -18.50 11.95 10.05
C TYR A 198 -19.46 13.13 10.15
N THR A 199 -20.73 12.94 9.80
CA THR A 199 -21.75 13.98 9.94
C THR A 199 -22.01 14.37 11.39
N ALA A 200 -22.01 13.40 12.31
CA ALA A 200 -22.25 13.67 13.73
C ALA A 200 -21.14 14.53 14.34
N VAL A 201 -19.87 14.22 14.03
CA VAL A 201 -18.74 15.00 14.57
C VAL A 201 -18.69 16.40 13.94
N ARG A 202 -18.96 16.54 12.63
CA ARG A 202 -19.03 17.87 11.99
C ARG A 202 -20.13 18.75 12.59
N GLN A 203 -21.30 18.18 12.84
CA GLN A 203 -22.40 18.92 13.44
C GLN A 203 -22.07 19.36 14.88
N GLN A 204 -21.44 18.48 15.66
CA GLN A 204 -21.01 18.83 17.02
C GLN A 204 -19.99 19.98 17.01
N GLN A 205 -19.05 19.98 16.05
CA GLN A 205 -18.09 21.09 15.92
C GLN A 205 -18.74 22.41 15.51
N GLN A 206 -19.74 22.37 14.64
CA GLN A 206 -20.50 23.57 14.27
C GLN A 206 -21.26 24.13 15.46
N GLN A 207 -21.91 23.27 16.26
CA GLN A 207 -22.63 23.67 17.47
C GLN A 207 -21.71 24.29 18.51
N GLN A 208 -20.52 23.72 18.74
CA GLN A 208 -19.53 24.28 19.66
C GLN A 208 -18.97 25.64 19.17
N GLN A 209 -18.73 25.80 17.87
CA GLN A 209 -18.29 27.08 17.32
C GLN A 209 -19.38 28.17 17.45
N GLU A 210 -20.64 27.81 17.25
CA GLU A 210 -21.77 28.74 17.43
C GLU A 210 -21.97 29.10 18.92
N GLU A 211 -21.79 28.16 19.85
CA GLU A 211 -21.87 28.39 21.31
C GLU A 211 -20.69 29.25 21.82
N GLU A 212 -19.46 29.03 21.32
CA GLU A 212 -18.28 29.85 21.64
C GLU A 212 -18.35 31.28 21.08
N GLU A 213 -19.05 31.49 19.96
CA GLU A 213 -19.31 32.83 19.41
C GLU A 213 -20.40 33.58 20.20
N GLU A 214 -21.25 32.88 20.95
CA GLU A 214 -22.31 33.45 21.80
C GLU A 214 -21.87 33.67 23.26
N GLU A 215 -20.92 32.90 23.77
CA GLU A 215 -20.34 33.01 25.11
C GLU A 215 -18.92 33.63 25.07
N GLU A 216 -18.84 34.95 24.86
CA GLU A 216 -17.65 35.69 25.30
C GLU A 216 -17.59 35.60 26.84
N GLU A 217 -16.59 34.86 27.33
CA GLU A 217 -16.10 34.76 28.72
C GLU A 217 -16.33 33.40 29.41
N GLU A 218 -15.20 32.75 29.74
CA GLU A 218 -15.00 31.74 30.79
C GLU A 218 -15.38 30.28 30.46
N GLU A 219 -14.46 29.54 29.81
CA GLU A 219 -13.73 28.40 30.38
C GLU A 219 -12.87 27.69 29.30
N GLU A 220 -11.67 27.22 29.64
CA GLU A 220 -10.79 26.44 28.75
C GLU A 220 -11.39 25.03 28.53
N GLU A 221 -12.39 24.91 27.67
CA GLU A 221 -12.89 23.60 27.25
C GLU A 221 -11.87 22.86 26.35
N GLU A 222 -11.80 21.54 26.57
CA GLU A 222 -10.89 20.61 25.89
C GLU A 222 -11.23 20.58 24.39
N HIS A 223 -10.55 21.41 23.59
CA HIS A 223 -10.83 21.60 22.17
C HIS A 223 -10.87 20.26 21.43
N LEU A 224 -12.02 19.93 20.83
CA LEU A 224 -12.10 18.80 19.90
C LEU A 224 -11.17 19.06 18.72
N ALA A 225 -10.28 18.11 18.44
CA ALA A 225 -9.42 18.18 17.26
C ALA A 225 -10.28 18.43 16.00
N PRO A 226 -9.90 19.37 15.13
CA PRO A 226 -10.69 19.71 13.94
C PRO A 226 -10.96 18.46 13.12
N VAL A 227 -12.22 18.22 12.74
CA VAL A 227 -12.56 17.07 11.88
C VAL A 227 -11.86 17.31 10.55
N PRO A 228 -10.96 16.41 10.12
CA PRO A 228 -10.31 16.57 8.84
C PRO A 228 -11.39 16.54 7.73
N GLU A 229 -11.27 17.47 6.78
CA GLU A 229 -12.09 17.44 5.58
C GLU A 229 -11.94 16.07 4.90
N TRP A 230 -13.06 15.50 4.47
CA TRP A 230 -13.06 14.21 3.78
C TRP A 230 -13.77 14.32 2.43
N PRO A 231 -13.11 14.92 1.42
CA PRO A 231 -13.74 15.25 0.14
C PRO A 231 -14.36 14.04 -0.57
N ASP A 232 -13.75 12.87 -0.41
CA ASP A 232 -14.28 11.62 -0.99
C ASP A 232 -15.60 11.19 -0.35
N LEU A 233 -15.74 11.38 0.97
CA LEU A 233 -16.96 11.09 1.71
C LEU A 233 -18.05 12.12 1.38
N ASP A 234 -17.70 13.40 1.33
CA ASP A 234 -18.61 14.48 0.91
C ASP A 234 -19.15 14.23 -0.52
N ARG A 235 -18.26 13.85 -1.45
CA ARG A 235 -18.64 13.49 -2.81
C ARG A 235 -19.54 12.26 -2.84
N LEU A 236 -19.27 11.26 -2.01
CA LEU A 236 -20.10 10.06 -1.90
C LEU A 236 -21.51 10.39 -1.39
N VAL A 237 -21.60 11.25 -0.37
CA VAL A 237 -22.87 11.75 0.16
C VAL A 237 -23.62 12.54 -0.91
N ALA A 238 -22.95 13.42 -1.65
CA ALA A 238 -23.54 14.18 -2.74
C ALA A 238 -24.07 13.29 -3.88
N MET A 239 -23.39 12.18 -4.19
CA MET A 239 -23.81 11.25 -5.25
C MET A 239 -24.99 10.37 -4.86
N GLN A 240 -25.02 9.85 -3.63
CA GLN A 240 -26.04 8.88 -3.17
C GLN A 240 -27.24 9.56 -2.49
N GLY A 241 -27.06 10.79 -2.01
CA GLY A 241 -28.00 11.52 -1.17
C GLY A 241 -28.01 11.03 0.28
N LEU A 242 -28.42 11.90 1.20
CA LEU A 242 -28.45 11.61 2.65
C LEU A 242 -29.38 10.44 3.00
N GLN A 243 -30.47 10.25 2.26
CA GLN A 243 -31.41 9.15 2.44
C GLN A 243 -30.78 7.75 2.26
N ALA A 244 -29.63 7.66 1.58
CA ALA A 244 -28.90 6.40 1.47
C ALA A 244 -28.17 6.02 2.78
N PHE A 245 -27.96 7.00 3.68
CA PHE A 245 -27.15 6.84 4.88
C PHE A 245 -27.93 7.02 6.19
N PHE A 246 -29.14 7.58 6.16
CA PHE A 246 -29.95 7.81 7.35
C PHE A 246 -31.33 7.18 7.22
N VAL A 247 -31.85 6.69 8.34
CA VAL A 247 -33.26 6.31 8.43
C VAL A 247 -34.09 7.57 8.57
N GLY A 248 -34.72 8.01 7.48
CA GLY A 248 -35.53 9.24 7.41
C GLY A 248 -35.14 10.16 6.25
N THR A 249 -35.86 11.26 6.09
CA THR A 249 -35.60 12.27 5.03
C THR A 249 -34.60 13.35 5.44
N GLU A 250 -34.37 13.51 6.75
CA GLU A 250 -33.52 14.57 7.31
C GLU A 250 -32.38 13.97 8.15
N PRO A 251 -31.19 14.59 8.14
CA PRO A 251 -30.10 14.19 9.02
C PRO A 251 -30.47 14.45 10.50
N PRO A 252 -30.01 13.61 11.43
CA PRO A 252 -30.28 13.80 12.85
C PRO A 252 -29.76 15.13 13.39
N ALA A 253 -30.52 15.80 14.26
CA ALA A 253 -30.21 17.14 14.78
C ALA A 253 -29.34 17.16 16.06
N SER A 254 -29.09 16.01 16.68
CA SER A 254 -28.34 15.90 17.92
C SER A 254 -27.57 14.59 18.00
N LEU A 255 -26.55 14.52 18.87
CA LEU A 255 -25.76 13.31 19.09
C LEU A 255 -26.64 12.10 19.51
N GLN A 256 -27.65 12.35 20.36
CA GLN A 256 -28.60 11.31 20.76
C GLN A 256 -29.46 10.84 19.57
N ALA A 257 -29.85 11.74 18.67
CA ALA A 257 -30.60 11.40 17.47
C ALA A 257 -29.73 10.62 16.46
N HIS A 258 -28.43 10.97 16.32
CA HIS A 258 -27.46 10.21 15.53
C HIS A 258 -27.29 8.79 16.06
N PHE A 259 -27.13 8.63 17.38
CA PHE A 259 -27.04 7.31 18.01
C PHE A 259 -28.31 6.48 17.81
N LYS A 260 -29.49 7.10 17.93
CA LYS A 260 -30.77 6.45 17.64
C LYS A 260 -30.86 6.02 16.17
N ASN A 261 -30.45 6.88 15.23
CA ASN A 261 -30.45 6.58 13.79
C ASN A 261 -29.49 5.41 13.46
N TYR A 262 -28.30 5.41 14.06
CA TYR A 262 -27.34 4.32 13.97
C TYR A 262 -27.91 2.99 14.46
N CYS A 263 -28.61 3.00 15.61
CA CYS A 263 -29.29 1.80 16.12
C CYS A 263 -30.38 1.31 15.14
N MET A 264 -31.19 2.22 14.62
CA MET A 264 -32.23 1.89 13.63
C MET A 264 -31.65 1.34 12.32
N SER A 265 -30.56 1.92 11.81
CA SER A 265 -29.90 1.49 10.58
C SER A 265 -29.28 0.09 10.70
N ARG A 266 -28.90 -0.31 11.93
CA ARG A 266 -28.43 -1.67 12.26
C ARG A 266 -29.56 -2.65 12.61
N GLY A 267 -30.82 -2.20 12.68
CA GLY A 267 -31.95 -3.03 13.14
C GLY A 267 -31.90 -3.38 14.63
N VAL A 268 -31.21 -2.58 15.45
CA VAL A 268 -31.07 -2.81 16.90
C VAL A 268 -31.91 -1.78 17.66
N SER A 269 -32.58 -2.21 18.73
CA SER A 269 -33.33 -1.28 19.59
C SER A 269 -32.38 -0.38 20.39
N PRO A 270 -32.51 0.97 20.33
CA PRO A 270 -31.76 1.89 21.19
C PRO A 270 -31.99 1.62 22.68
N ALA A 271 -33.15 1.06 23.05
CA ALA A 271 -33.49 0.73 24.43
C ALA A 271 -32.59 -0.38 25.02
N ASN A 272 -32.02 -1.25 24.19
CA ASN A 272 -31.09 -2.30 24.63
C ASN A 272 -29.80 -1.71 25.21
N TRP A 273 -29.40 -0.51 24.79
CA TRP A 273 -28.20 0.19 25.26
C TRP A 273 -28.48 1.09 26.46
N LEU A 274 -29.66 1.72 26.51
CA LEU A 274 -30.11 2.55 27.65
C LEU A 274 -30.43 1.74 28.92
N ALA A 275 -30.77 0.45 28.79
CA ALA A 275 -31.11 -0.41 29.93
C ALA A 275 -29.94 -0.73 30.86
N ALA A 276 -28.67 -0.55 30.44
CA ALA A 276 -27.50 -0.78 31.29
C ALA A 276 -27.30 0.35 32.32
N ALA A 277 -27.56 1.61 31.94
CA ALA A 277 -27.43 2.76 32.83
C ALA A 277 -28.57 2.86 33.86
N ASN A 278 -29.76 2.33 33.53
CA ASN A 278 -30.96 2.41 34.36
C ASN A 278 -31.26 1.14 35.17
N ARG A 279 -30.33 0.18 35.28
CA ARG A 279 -30.42 -0.85 36.33
C ARG A 279 -30.15 -0.20 37.68
N ARG A 280 -31.17 0.48 38.23
CA ARG A 280 -31.33 0.67 39.66
C ARG A 280 -31.04 -0.68 40.31
N LYS A 281 -30.02 -0.74 41.17
CA LYS A 281 -29.79 -1.85 42.09
C LYS A 281 -31.06 -2.00 42.92
N GLY A 282 -31.95 -2.87 42.47
CA GLY A 282 -33.17 -3.26 43.16
C GLY A 282 -32.91 -4.49 44.00
N LYS A 283 -32.31 -4.28 45.17
CA LYS A 283 -32.70 -4.83 46.48
C LYS A 283 -31.72 -4.36 47.53
#